data_AF-A0A8C5LSE6-F1
#
_entry.id   AF-A0A8C5LSE6-F1
#
_cell.length_a   1.000
_cell.length_b   1.000
_cell.length_c   1.000
_cell.angle_alpha   90.00
_cell.angle_beta   90.00
_cell.angle_gamma   90.00
#
_symmetry.space_group_name_H-M   'P 1'
#
loop_
_entity.id
_entity.type
_entity.pdbx_description
1 polymer ?
#
loop_
_entity_poly.entity_id
_entity_poly.type
_entity_poly.pdbx_seq_one_letter_code
_entity_poly.pdbx_strand_id
1 'polypeptide(L)'
;MVTSGVPQGSVLGPILFNIFISDIAEGINGKVCLFADDTKICNRVDIPGGISQMTNDLGKLKKWSELWQLSFNVDKCKIMHLGCKNPRAEYRIFDTVLTSTSEGWDLGVIISEELRVSSQCNRAAGNAGRMLGCVGRGISSRKREVLMPLYRALVRPHLEYCVQYWRPYLQKDIDILERVQRRATKMVYGLKEKSYQERLNDLNMYSLEKRRDRGDLGRAAVFHNVILLFL
;
A
#
# COMPACT_ATOMS: atom_id res chain seq x y z
N MET A 1 29.87 18.94 -0.79
CA MET A 1 30.33 17.67 -1.36
C MET A 1 29.76 16.56 -0.51
N VAL A 2 29.12 15.56 -1.12
CA VAL A 2 28.71 14.35 -0.42
C VAL A 2 29.96 13.48 -0.31
N THR A 3 30.44 13.23 0.91
CA THR A 3 31.67 12.47 1.19
C THR A 3 31.49 10.97 1.02
N SER A 4 30.25 10.47 1.11
CA SER A 4 29.89 9.07 0.90
C SER A 4 28.44 8.99 0.43
N GLY A 5 28.18 8.23 -0.62
CA GLY A 5 26.84 8.03 -1.14
C GLY A 5 26.85 7.54 -2.58
N VAL A 6 25.78 6.86 -2.95
CA VAL A 6 25.55 6.45 -4.34
C VAL A 6 24.91 7.61 -5.10
N PRO A 7 25.39 7.98 -6.29
CA PRO A 7 24.79 9.06 -7.06
C PRO A 7 23.35 8.71 -7.48
N GLN A 8 22.42 9.60 -7.12
CA GLN A 8 21.01 9.47 -7.49
C GLN A 8 20.86 9.50 -9.01
N GLY A 9 20.14 8.51 -9.57
CA GLY A 9 20.01 8.33 -11.02
C GLY A 9 21.03 7.39 -11.65
N SER A 10 21.95 6.80 -10.86
CA SER A 10 22.80 5.72 -11.34
C SER A 10 22.02 4.40 -11.51
N VAL A 11 22.30 3.67 -12.58
CA VAL A 11 21.67 2.37 -12.88
C VAL A 11 22.04 1.32 -11.82
N LEU A 12 23.29 1.34 -11.33
CA LEU A 12 23.78 0.39 -10.33
C LEU A 12 23.40 0.76 -8.91
N GLY A 13 23.00 2.00 -8.67
CA GLY A 13 22.79 2.50 -7.32
C GLY A 13 21.81 1.69 -6.47
N PRO A 14 20.61 1.38 -6.98
CA PRO A 14 19.64 0.55 -6.26
C PRO A 14 20.17 -0.86 -5.97
N ILE A 15 20.95 -1.45 -6.88
CA ILE A 15 21.49 -2.80 -6.69
C ILE A 15 22.55 -2.79 -5.58
N LEU A 16 23.46 -1.83 -5.62
CA LEU A 16 24.50 -1.68 -4.61
C LEU A 16 23.90 -1.40 -3.22
N PHE A 17 22.85 -0.59 -3.16
CA PHE A 17 22.12 -0.35 -1.92
C PHE A 17 21.47 -1.61 -1.36
N ASN A 18 20.80 -2.41 -2.22
CA ASN A 18 20.20 -3.68 -1.79
C ASN A 18 21.24 -4.68 -1.27
N ILE A 19 22.44 -4.73 -1.87
CA ILE A 19 23.54 -5.57 -1.36
C ILE A 19 24.01 -5.04 0.00
N PHE A 20 24.16 -3.72 0.15
CA PHE A 20 24.60 -3.08 1.38
C PHE A 20 23.67 -3.37 2.56
N ILE A 21 22.34 -3.36 2.35
CA ILE A 21 21.37 -3.63 3.42
C ILE A 21 21.01 -5.12 3.57
N SER A 22 21.63 -6.03 2.80
CA SER A 22 21.15 -7.40 2.67
C SER A 22 21.22 -8.23 3.97
N ASP A 23 22.10 -7.85 4.90
CA ASP A 23 22.31 -8.51 6.19
C ASP A 23 21.51 -7.86 7.34
N ILE A 24 20.71 -6.80 7.09
CA ILE A 24 19.93 -6.11 8.13
C ILE A 24 18.96 -7.04 8.88
N ALA A 25 18.48 -8.08 8.21
CA ALA A 25 17.56 -9.06 8.77
C ALA A 25 18.29 -10.18 9.55
N GLU A 26 19.62 -10.24 9.48
CA GLU A 26 20.38 -11.32 10.10
C GLU A 26 20.25 -11.29 11.63
N GLY A 27 19.90 -12.45 12.20
CA GLY A 27 19.70 -12.59 13.63
C GLY A 27 18.42 -11.95 14.17
N ILE A 28 17.58 -11.32 13.37
CA ILE A 28 16.26 -10.84 13.79
C ILE A 28 15.28 -12.01 13.86
N ASN A 29 14.56 -12.15 14.98
CA ASN A 29 13.61 -13.26 15.15
C ASN A 29 12.25 -12.95 14.53
N GLY A 30 11.83 -11.68 14.55
CA GLY A 30 10.66 -11.21 13.83
C GLY A 30 10.79 -11.36 12.32
N LYS A 31 9.66 -11.30 11.61
CA LYS A 31 9.65 -11.21 10.15
C LYS A 31 10.11 -9.81 9.73
N VAL A 32 11.13 -9.74 8.87
CA VAL A 32 11.61 -8.50 8.29
C VAL A 32 11.16 -8.41 6.83
N CYS A 33 10.59 -7.28 6.45
CA CYS A 33 10.22 -6.95 5.08
C CYS A 33 11.02 -5.71 4.65
N LEU A 34 11.75 -5.81 3.55
CA LEU A 34 12.60 -4.75 3.02
C LEU A 34 12.07 -4.28 1.68
N PHE A 35 12.01 -2.97 1.47
CA PHE A 35 11.80 -2.37 0.16
C PHE A 35 12.60 -1.08 0.02
N ALA A 36 13.71 -1.13 -0.72
CA ALA A 36 14.67 -0.03 -0.74
C ALA A 36 15.02 0.40 0.70
N ASP A 37 14.88 1.68 1.04
CA ASP A 37 15.14 2.22 2.37
C ASP A 37 14.07 1.88 3.41
N ASP A 38 12.84 1.56 2.98
CA ASP A 38 11.75 1.20 3.90
C ASP A 38 12.01 -0.19 4.50
N THR A 39 12.23 -0.24 5.82
CA THR A 39 12.38 -1.50 6.56
C THR A 39 11.19 -1.71 7.48
N LYS A 40 10.64 -2.93 7.51
CA LYS A 40 9.54 -3.28 8.40
C LYS A 40 9.84 -4.53 9.19
N ILE A 41 9.73 -4.43 10.51
CA ILE A 41 9.84 -5.58 11.42
C ILE A 41 8.49 -5.93 12.01
N CYS A 42 8.21 -7.23 12.02
CA CYS A 42 6.94 -7.84 12.32
C CYS A 42 7.11 -8.93 13.37
N ASN A 43 6.49 -8.78 14.54
CA ASN A 43 6.55 -9.79 15.58
C ASN A 43 5.19 -10.02 16.26
N ARG A 44 5.01 -11.22 16.81
CA ARG A 44 3.83 -11.64 17.55
C ARG A 44 4.04 -11.34 19.04
N VAL A 45 3.20 -10.50 19.62
CA VAL A 45 3.39 -9.95 20.97
C VAL A 45 2.33 -10.37 21.99
N ASP A 46 1.30 -11.09 21.55
CA ASP A 46 0.26 -11.69 22.41
C ASP A 46 0.71 -12.98 23.11
N ILE A 47 1.99 -13.37 22.95
CA ILE A 47 2.59 -14.57 23.54
C ILE A 47 3.59 -14.22 24.66
N PRO A 48 3.81 -15.12 25.63
CA PRO A 48 4.87 -14.94 26.63
C PRO A 48 6.22 -14.67 25.96
N GLY A 49 6.90 -13.60 26.38
CA GLY A 49 8.19 -13.20 25.83
C GLY A 49 8.13 -12.42 24.51
N GLY A 50 6.98 -12.29 23.85
CA GLY A 50 6.86 -11.62 22.55
C GLY A 50 7.27 -10.14 22.59
N ILE A 51 6.90 -9.41 23.64
CA ILE A 51 7.36 -8.01 23.85
C ILE A 51 8.88 -7.96 23.99
N SER A 52 9.46 -8.82 24.84
CA SER A 52 10.91 -8.88 25.04
C SER A 52 11.66 -9.24 23.76
N GLN A 53 11.10 -10.13 22.95
CA GLN A 53 11.65 -10.51 21.65
C GLN A 53 11.63 -9.32 20.68
N MET A 54 10.53 -8.58 20.59
CA MET A 54 10.45 -7.36 19.77
C MET A 54 11.47 -6.31 20.24
N THR A 55 11.58 -6.06 21.55
CA THR A 55 12.58 -5.13 22.09
C THR A 55 14.01 -5.58 21.80
N ASN A 56 14.30 -6.88 21.87
CA ASN A 56 15.61 -7.43 21.52
C ASN A 56 15.92 -7.24 20.03
N ASP A 57 14.95 -7.51 19.16
CA ASP A 57 15.11 -7.33 17.72
C ASP A 57 15.34 -5.85 17.34
N LEU A 58 14.65 -4.90 17.99
CA LEU A 58 14.94 -3.46 17.87
C LEU A 58 16.37 -3.12 18.32
N GLY A 59 16.86 -3.76 19.39
CA GLY A 59 18.23 -3.61 19.86
C GLY A 59 19.27 -4.13 18.85
N LYS A 60 18.96 -5.19 18.11
CA LYS A 60 19.81 -5.70 17.03
C LYS A 60 19.86 -4.74 15.86
N LEU A 61 18.71 -4.18 15.46
CA LEU A 61 18.63 -3.16 14.42
C LEU A 61 19.45 -1.91 14.78
N LYS A 62 19.36 -1.44 16.03
CA LYS A 62 20.20 -0.34 16.53
C LYS A 62 21.69 -0.65 16.32
N LYS A 63 22.16 -1.82 16.76
CA LYS A 63 23.57 -2.23 16.62
C LYS A 63 24.00 -2.33 15.16
N TRP A 64 23.15 -2.89 14.31
CA TRP A 64 23.40 -2.98 12.87
C TRP A 64 23.54 -1.58 12.25
N SER A 65 22.63 -0.65 12.60
CA SER A 65 22.67 0.74 12.13
C SER A 65 23.94 1.47 12.55
N GLU A 66 24.41 1.25 13.79
CA GLU A 66 25.68 1.79 14.30
C GLU A 66 26.91 1.19 13.58
N LEU A 67 26.90 -0.12 13.33
CA LEU A 67 27.99 -0.82 12.64
C LEU A 67 28.13 -0.38 11.18
N TRP A 68 27.01 -0.32 10.45
CA TRP A 68 26.97 0.05 9.04
C TRP A 68 26.95 1.57 8.82
N GLN A 69 26.94 2.37 9.90
CA GLN A 69 26.86 3.84 9.86
C GLN A 69 25.65 4.35 9.06
N LEU A 70 24.56 3.58 9.04
CA LEU A 70 23.31 3.91 8.37
C LEU A 70 22.24 4.23 9.42
N SER A 71 22.19 5.48 9.87
CA SER A 71 21.24 5.92 10.90
C SER A 71 19.79 5.87 10.41
N PHE A 72 18.91 5.25 11.20
CA PHE A 72 17.47 5.30 10.96
C PHE A 72 16.90 6.70 11.20
N ASN A 73 15.88 7.08 10.43
CA ASN A 73 15.11 8.28 10.69
C ASN A 73 14.05 8.00 11.76
N VAL A 74 14.45 8.06 13.02
CA VAL A 74 13.62 7.65 14.16
C VAL A 74 12.31 8.45 14.26
N ASP A 75 12.29 9.70 13.82
CA ASP A 75 11.07 10.53 13.83
C ASP A 75 10.01 10.04 12.84
N LYS A 76 10.45 9.47 11.71
CA LYS A 76 9.59 8.80 10.75
C LYS A 76 9.19 7.41 11.20
N CYS A 77 9.91 6.83 12.16
CA CYS A 77 9.62 5.49 12.63
C CYS A 77 8.30 5.46 13.41
N LYS A 78 7.40 4.53 13.06
CA LYS A 78 6.08 4.39 13.69
C LYS A 78 5.80 2.93 14.04
N ILE A 79 5.10 2.73 15.15
CA ILE A 79 4.55 1.41 15.53
C ILE A 79 3.07 1.36 15.14
N MET A 80 2.67 0.30 14.47
CA MET A 80 1.27 -0.07 14.34
C MET A 80 1.00 -1.33 15.14
N HIS A 81 0.11 -1.24 16.12
CA HIS A 81 -0.36 -2.40 16.88
C HIS A 81 -1.46 -3.09 16.10
N LEU A 82 -1.31 -4.37 15.72
CA LEU A 82 -2.37 -5.13 15.07
C LEU A 82 -2.93 -6.21 15.99
N GLY A 83 -4.25 -6.42 15.90
CA GLY A 83 -4.97 -7.50 16.59
C GLY A 83 -5.52 -7.12 17.95
N CYS A 84 -6.69 -7.70 18.30
CA CYS A 84 -7.43 -7.35 19.51
C CYS A 84 -6.76 -7.78 20.84
N LYS A 85 -5.80 -8.72 20.77
CA LYS A 85 -5.04 -9.20 21.95
C LYS A 85 -3.70 -8.50 22.12
N ASN A 86 -3.44 -7.46 21.35
CA ASN A 86 -2.17 -6.75 21.43
C ASN A 86 -2.06 -5.99 22.77
N PRO A 87 -0.99 -6.20 23.55
CA PRO A 87 -0.80 -5.53 24.84
C PRO A 87 -0.48 -4.03 24.71
N ARG A 88 -0.28 -3.53 23.49
CA ARG A 88 0.04 -2.12 23.17
C ARG A 88 1.23 -1.59 23.96
N ALA A 89 2.28 -2.41 24.07
CA ALA A 89 3.51 -2.05 24.76
C ALA A 89 4.21 -0.86 24.09
N GLU A 90 4.90 -0.06 24.89
CA GLU A 90 5.79 0.99 24.41
C GLU A 90 7.10 0.35 23.92
N TYR A 91 7.56 0.75 22.73
CA TYR A 91 8.88 0.37 22.24
C TYR A 91 9.75 1.59 22.00
N ARG A 92 11.06 1.38 22.17
CA ARG A 92 12.09 2.41 22.02
C ARG A 92 13.14 1.92 21.04
N ILE A 93 13.63 2.84 20.23
CA ILE A 93 14.83 2.63 19.42
C ILE A 93 15.76 3.82 19.68
N PHE A 94 17.04 3.54 19.90
CA PHE A 94 17.98 4.52 20.47
C PHE A 94 17.42 5.08 21.80
N ASP A 95 17.30 6.40 21.92
CA ASP A 95 16.77 7.10 23.10
C ASP A 95 15.35 7.65 22.87
N THR A 96 14.70 7.24 21.78
CA THR A 96 13.39 7.77 21.38
C THR A 96 12.30 6.72 21.54
N VAL A 97 11.18 7.15 22.14
CA VAL A 97 9.94 6.36 22.17
C VAL A 97 9.26 6.45 20.82
N LEU A 98 8.97 5.30 20.23
CA LEU A 98 8.30 5.22 18.94
C LEU A 98 6.83 5.58 19.08
N THR A 99 6.35 6.47 18.21
CA THR A 99 4.95 6.89 18.20
C THR A 99 4.07 5.78 17.63
N SER A 100 2.96 5.46 18.30
CA SER A 100 1.95 4.56 17.77
C SER A 100 1.09 5.26 16.70
N THR A 101 0.68 4.54 15.65
CA THR A 101 -0.21 5.04 14.60
C THR A 101 -1.36 4.06 14.33
N SER A 102 -2.54 4.59 14.02
CA SER A 102 -3.71 3.80 13.62
C SER A 102 -3.76 3.54 12.11
N GLU A 103 -3.08 4.35 11.31
CA GLU A 103 -2.93 4.16 9.87
C GLU A 103 -1.47 4.37 9.44
N GLY A 104 -1.01 3.55 8.49
CA GLY A 104 0.35 3.53 7.99
C GLY A 104 0.35 3.46 6.47
N TRP A 105 1.28 4.17 5.85
CA TRP A 105 1.43 4.17 4.40
C TRP A 105 2.51 3.18 3.99
N ASP A 106 2.14 2.17 3.22
CA ASP A 106 3.07 1.14 2.73
C ASP A 106 2.95 0.99 1.22
N LEU A 107 4.00 1.33 0.47
CA LEU A 107 4.13 1.06 -0.98
C LEU A 107 2.91 1.47 -1.82
N GLY A 108 2.23 2.56 -1.45
CA GLY A 108 1.03 3.00 -2.18
C GLY A 108 -0.32 2.60 -1.56
N VAL A 109 -0.31 1.91 -0.41
CA VAL A 109 -1.48 1.35 0.26
C VAL A 109 -1.57 1.82 1.70
N ILE A 110 -2.78 2.20 2.13
CA ILE A 110 -3.07 2.47 3.54
C ILE A 110 -3.34 1.14 4.25
N ILE A 111 -2.60 0.90 5.33
CA ILE A 111 -2.83 -0.18 6.29
C ILE A 111 -3.44 0.47 7.53
N SER A 112 -4.52 -0.09 8.06
CA SER A 112 -5.13 0.36 9.32
C SER A 112 -4.88 -0.65 10.44
N GLU A 113 -4.87 -0.19 11.69
CA GLU A 113 -4.74 -1.03 12.88
C GLU A 113 -5.84 -2.12 12.93
N GLU A 114 -7.05 -1.78 12.52
CA GLU A 114 -8.19 -2.71 12.43
C GLU A 114 -8.22 -3.51 11.11
N LEU A 115 -7.21 -3.36 10.25
CA LEU A 115 -7.14 -3.96 8.91
C LEU A 115 -8.36 -3.63 8.04
N ARG A 116 -8.97 -2.47 8.27
CA ARG A 116 -10.10 -1.98 7.48
C ARG A 116 -9.58 -1.32 6.20
N VAL A 117 -10.16 -1.72 5.07
CA VAL A 117 -9.75 -1.21 3.74
C VAL A 117 -10.53 0.01 3.29
N SER A 118 -11.50 0.49 4.07
CA SER A 118 -12.38 1.60 3.67
C SER A 118 -11.60 2.89 3.40
N SER A 119 -10.59 3.24 4.21
CA SER A 119 -9.74 4.43 3.98
C SER A 119 -8.98 4.33 2.65
N GLN A 120 -8.41 3.16 2.36
CA GLN A 120 -7.75 2.89 1.09
C GLN A 120 -8.72 2.96 -0.10
N CYS A 121 -9.92 2.39 0.03
CA CYS A 121 -10.94 2.42 -1.03
C CYS A 121 -11.37 3.87 -1.35
N ASN A 122 -11.59 4.69 -0.33
CA ASN A 122 -11.92 6.10 -0.51
C ASN A 122 -10.79 6.87 -1.19
N ARG A 123 -9.54 6.62 -0.79
CA ARG A 123 -8.36 7.23 -1.42
C ARG A 123 -8.22 6.83 -2.89
N ALA A 124 -8.32 5.53 -3.19
CA ALA A 124 -8.26 5.00 -4.56
C ALA A 124 -9.35 5.61 -5.44
N ALA A 125 -10.60 5.60 -4.98
CA ALA A 125 -11.73 6.22 -5.68
C ALA A 125 -11.56 7.73 -5.85
N GLY A 126 -11.03 8.43 -4.85
CA GLY A 126 -10.73 9.87 -4.92
C GLY A 126 -9.67 10.20 -5.97
N ASN A 127 -8.56 9.46 -5.99
CA ASN A 127 -7.50 9.62 -6.99
C ASN A 127 -8.01 9.34 -8.40
N ALA A 128 -8.69 8.20 -8.58
CA ALA A 128 -9.27 7.82 -9.86
C ALA A 128 -10.34 8.84 -10.31
N GLY A 129 -11.19 9.31 -9.39
CA GLY A 129 -12.21 10.32 -9.66
C GLY A 129 -11.63 11.67 -10.08
N ARG A 130 -10.53 12.11 -9.43
CA ARG A 130 -9.79 13.31 -9.86
C ARG A 130 -9.21 13.14 -11.25
N MET A 131 -8.54 12.02 -11.51
CA MET A 131 -7.97 11.73 -12.83
C MET A 131 -9.06 11.66 -13.91
N LEU A 132 -10.19 11.01 -13.63
CA LEU A 132 -11.34 10.98 -14.52
C LEU A 132 -11.91 12.38 -14.78
N GLY A 133 -11.91 13.25 -13.77
CA GLY A 133 -12.26 14.66 -13.92
C GLY A 133 -11.30 15.41 -14.85
N CYS A 134 -9.99 15.17 -14.72
CA CYS A 134 -8.96 15.72 -15.60
C CYS A 134 -9.13 15.24 -17.04
N VAL A 135 -9.28 13.93 -17.26
CA VAL A 135 -9.60 13.35 -18.58
C VAL A 135 -10.88 13.98 -19.13
N GLY A 136 -11.91 14.13 -18.29
CA GLY A 136 -13.16 14.77 -18.62
C GLY A 136 -12.97 16.19 -19.15
N ARG A 137 -12.19 17.03 -18.47
CA ARG A 137 -11.97 18.42 -18.90
C ARG A 137 -10.97 18.56 -20.05
N GLY A 138 -9.99 17.66 -20.14
CA GLY A 138 -8.88 17.75 -21.10
C GLY A 138 -9.20 17.26 -22.51
N ILE A 139 -10.29 16.51 -22.70
CA ILE A 139 -10.70 16.02 -24.03
C ILE A 139 -12.08 16.53 -24.42
N SER A 140 -12.21 16.98 -25.66
CA SER A 140 -13.49 17.37 -26.25
C SER A 140 -14.30 16.17 -26.73
N SER A 141 -13.62 15.12 -27.22
CA SER A 141 -14.27 13.92 -27.76
C SER A 141 -14.78 12.99 -26.67
N ARG A 142 -16.05 12.57 -26.78
CA ARG A 142 -16.70 11.58 -25.92
C ARG A 142 -16.94 10.24 -26.61
N LYS A 143 -16.29 10.00 -27.75
CA LYS A 143 -16.35 8.73 -28.47
C LYS A 143 -15.70 7.62 -27.64
N ARG A 144 -16.26 6.40 -27.73
CA ARG A 144 -15.77 5.24 -26.94
C ARG A 144 -14.31 4.92 -27.26
N GLU A 145 -13.89 5.12 -28.50
CA GLU A 145 -12.55 4.86 -29.02
C GLU A 145 -11.49 5.78 -28.42
N VAL A 146 -11.90 6.92 -27.84
CA VAL A 146 -10.98 7.88 -27.19
C VAL A 146 -11.07 7.75 -25.68
N LEU A 147 -12.29 7.80 -25.12
CA LEU A 147 -12.47 7.87 -23.67
C LEU A 147 -12.11 6.55 -22.96
N MET A 148 -12.38 5.40 -23.56
CA MET A 148 -12.13 4.11 -22.90
C MET A 148 -10.65 3.74 -22.81
N PRO A 149 -9.80 3.95 -23.85
CA PRO A 149 -8.36 3.82 -23.70
C PRO A 149 -7.79 4.71 -22.59
N LEU A 150 -8.22 5.98 -22.52
CA LEU A 150 -7.77 6.91 -21.48
C LEU A 150 -8.21 6.46 -20.08
N TYR A 151 -9.46 6.01 -19.92
CA TYR A 151 -9.93 5.43 -18.66
C TYR A 151 -9.07 4.24 -18.23
N ARG A 152 -8.80 3.31 -19.16
CA ARG A 152 -8.02 2.09 -18.87
C ARG A 152 -6.56 2.39 -18.54
N ALA A 153 -5.96 3.39 -19.18
CA ALA A 153 -4.55 3.74 -19.03
C ALA A 153 -4.28 4.68 -17.84
N LEU A 154 -5.19 5.60 -17.53
CA LEU A 154 -4.95 6.67 -16.55
C LEU A 154 -5.81 6.54 -15.28
N VAL A 155 -7.05 6.09 -15.40
CA VAL A 155 -8.01 6.09 -14.27
C VAL A 155 -8.01 4.74 -13.56
N ARG A 156 -8.17 3.65 -14.31
CA ARG A 156 -8.31 2.30 -13.78
C ARG A 156 -7.10 1.82 -12.97
N PRO A 157 -5.84 2.16 -13.29
CA PRO A 157 -4.70 1.75 -12.46
C PRO A 157 -4.82 2.21 -11.01
N HIS A 158 -5.37 3.41 -10.75
CA HIS A 158 -5.61 3.89 -9.38
C HIS A 158 -6.64 3.06 -8.60
N LEU A 159 -7.53 2.34 -9.29
CA LEU A 159 -8.57 1.49 -8.68
C LEU A 159 -8.10 0.04 -8.49
N GLU A 160 -7.09 -0.40 -9.25
CA GLU A 160 -6.63 -1.79 -9.30
C GLU A 160 -5.23 -1.99 -8.71
N TYR A 161 -4.47 -0.92 -8.47
CA TYR A 161 -3.13 -0.99 -7.89
C TYR A 161 -3.14 -1.69 -6.52
N CYS A 162 -2.35 -2.76 -6.39
CA CYS A 162 -2.23 -3.59 -5.18
C CYS A 162 -3.57 -4.09 -4.62
N VAL A 163 -4.61 -4.21 -5.44
CA VAL A 163 -5.97 -4.55 -4.98
C VAL A 163 -6.06 -5.92 -4.30
N GLN A 164 -5.13 -6.83 -4.60
CA GLN A 164 -4.98 -8.12 -3.92
C GLN A 164 -4.72 -7.96 -2.41
N TYR A 165 -4.06 -6.87 -2.01
CA TYR A 165 -3.73 -6.59 -0.61
C TYR A 165 -4.88 -5.93 0.16
N TRP A 166 -5.69 -5.10 -0.52
CA TRP A 166 -6.76 -4.33 0.11
C TRP A 166 -8.14 -4.66 -0.48
N ARG A 167 -8.40 -5.92 -0.84
CA ARG A 167 -9.67 -6.34 -1.47
C ARG A 167 -10.86 -5.87 -0.61
N PRO A 168 -11.76 -5.01 -1.12
CA PRO A 168 -12.94 -4.60 -0.39
C PRO A 168 -13.87 -5.79 -0.18
N TYR A 169 -14.28 -5.99 1.06
CA TYR A 169 -15.25 -7.02 1.46
C TYR A 169 -16.60 -6.41 1.89
N LEU A 170 -16.65 -5.11 2.16
CA LEU A 170 -17.88 -4.40 2.47
C LEU A 170 -18.50 -3.85 1.18
N GLN A 171 -19.81 -4.09 1.01
CA GLN A 171 -20.56 -3.63 -0.17
C GLN A 171 -20.41 -2.12 -0.42
N LYS A 172 -20.43 -1.31 0.66
CA LYS A 172 -20.23 0.15 0.57
C LYS A 172 -18.91 0.53 -0.11
N ASP A 173 -17.83 -0.21 0.16
CA ASP A 173 -16.49 0.08 -0.35
C ASP A 173 -16.36 -0.39 -1.80
N ILE A 174 -16.96 -1.56 -2.11
CA ILE A 174 -17.11 -2.06 -3.48
C ILE A 174 -17.85 -1.01 -4.35
N ASP A 175 -18.95 -0.47 -3.84
CA ASP A 175 -19.77 0.51 -4.56
C ASP A 175 -19.07 1.86 -4.75
N ILE A 176 -18.24 2.30 -3.80
CA ILE A 176 -17.42 3.51 -3.92
C ILE A 176 -16.45 3.40 -5.11
N LEU A 177 -15.78 2.26 -5.27
CA LEU A 177 -14.89 2.01 -6.41
C LEU A 177 -15.69 1.91 -7.72
N GLU A 178 -16.78 1.13 -7.71
CA GLU A 178 -17.61 0.89 -8.88
C GLU A 178 -18.26 2.18 -9.40
N ARG A 179 -18.55 3.15 -8.52
CA ARG A 179 -19.06 4.47 -8.87
C ARG A 179 -18.15 5.22 -9.85
N VAL A 180 -16.84 5.05 -9.75
CA VAL A 180 -15.89 5.68 -10.68
C VAL A 180 -16.04 5.10 -12.09
N GLN A 181 -16.13 3.77 -12.21
CA GLN A 181 -16.37 3.12 -13.50
C GLN A 181 -17.75 3.48 -14.06
N ARG A 182 -18.80 3.46 -13.22
CA ARG A 182 -20.15 3.91 -13.59
C ARG A 182 -20.17 5.34 -14.13
N ARG A 183 -19.37 6.25 -13.55
CA ARG A 183 -19.24 7.62 -14.05
C ARG A 183 -18.52 7.65 -15.40
N ALA A 184 -17.41 6.93 -15.54
CA ALA A 184 -16.63 6.89 -16.77
C ALA A 184 -17.44 6.36 -17.97
N THR A 185 -18.18 5.25 -17.79
CA THR A 185 -19.01 4.70 -18.87
C THR A 185 -20.20 5.60 -19.21
N LYS A 186 -20.71 6.40 -18.27
CA LYS A 186 -21.79 7.37 -18.51
C LYS A 186 -21.36 8.55 -19.38
N MET A 187 -20.07 8.88 -19.37
CA MET A 187 -19.51 9.99 -20.14
C MET A 187 -19.35 9.67 -21.62
N VAL A 188 -19.45 8.40 -22.02
CA VAL A 188 -19.40 7.98 -23.42
C VAL A 188 -20.68 8.44 -24.13
N TYR A 189 -20.51 9.02 -25.32
CA TYR A 189 -21.62 9.46 -26.16
C TYR A 189 -22.61 8.31 -26.44
N GLY A 190 -23.91 8.57 -26.31
CA GLY A 190 -24.98 7.60 -26.55
C GLY A 190 -25.22 6.56 -25.45
N LEU A 191 -24.43 6.58 -24.36
CA LEU A 191 -24.55 5.60 -23.28
C LEU A 191 -25.21 6.14 -22.00
N LYS A 192 -25.44 7.45 -21.90
CA LYS A 192 -25.87 8.13 -20.66
C LYS A 192 -27.13 7.55 -20.02
N GLU A 193 -28.15 7.25 -20.83
CA GLU A 193 -29.47 6.79 -20.39
C GLU A 193 -29.56 5.25 -20.22
N LYS A 194 -28.55 4.52 -20.70
CA LYS A 194 -28.51 3.06 -20.56
C LYS A 194 -28.21 2.64 -19.12
N SER A 195 -28.74 1.49 -18.73
CA SER A 195 -28.41 0.86 -17.46
C SER A 195 -26.91 0.58 -17.36
N TYR A 196 -26.40 0.37 -16.15
CA TYR A 196 -24.96 0.10 -16.01
C TYR A 196 -24.53 -1.18 -16.72
N GLN A 197 -25.36 -2.23 -16.67
CA GLN A 197 -25.03 -3.51 -17.30
C GLN A 197 -24.99 -3.41 -18.83
N GLU A 198 -25.95 -2.71 -19.43
CA GLU A 198 -25.96 -2.47 -20.89
C GLU A 198 -24.72 -1.69 -21.32
N ARG A 199 -24.32 -0.66 -20.58
CA ARG A 199 -23.10 0.10 -20.86
C ARG A 199 -21.85 -0.78 -20.82
N LEU A 200 -21.76 -1.70 -19.86
CA LEU A 200 -20.66 -2.64 -19.77
C LEU A 200 -20.62 -3.58 -20.99
N ASN A 201 -21.78 -4.10 -21.40
CA ASN A 201 -21.90 -4.96 -22.58
C ASN A 201 -21.47 -4.22 -23.86
N ASP A 202 -21.99 -3.01 -24.08
CA ASP A 202 -21.67 -2.18 -25.26
C ASP A 202 -20.18 -1.80 -25.36
N LEU A 203 -19.54 -1.61 -24.21
CA LEU A 203 -18.12 -1.24 -24.11
C LEU A 203 -17.19 -2.45 -24.02
N ASN A 204 -17.75 -3.67 -24.02
CA ASN A 204 -17.05 -4.93 -23.76
C ASN A 204 -16.17 -4.84 -22.49
N MET A 205 -16.78 -4.45 -21.38
CA MET A 205 -16.12 -4.24 -20.09
C MET A 205 -16.74 -5.14 -19.01
N TYR A 206 -15.90 -5.59 -18.08
CA TYR A 206 -16.36 -6.22 -16.85
C TYR A 206 -16.53 -5.16 -15.74
N SER A 207 -17.40 -5.44 -14.76
CA SER A 207 -17.41 -4.69 -13.49
C SER A 207 -16.04 -4.75 -12.81
N LEU A 208 -15.71 -3.77 -11.97
CA LEU A 208 -14.43 -3.82 -11.26
C LEU A 208 -14.40 -5.00 -10.29
N GLU A 209 -15.55 -5.39 -9.74
CA GLU A 209 -15.70 -6.58 -8.90
C GLU A 209 -15.28 -7.85 -9.61
N LYS A 210 -15.87 -8.14 -10.78
CA LYS A 210 -15.52 -9.31 -11.58
C LYS A 210 -14.07 -9.29 -12.03
N ARG A 211 -13.48 -8.10 -12.21
CA ARG A 211 -12.05 -7.97 -12.52
C ARG A 211 -11.16 -8.32 -11.34
N ARG A 212 -11.55 -7.95 -10.11
CA ARG A 212 -10.86 -8.36 -8.88
C ARG A 212 -10.91 -9.88 -8.71
N ASP A 213 -12.08 -10.50 -8.89
CA ASP A 213 -12.22 -11.96 -8.82
C ASP A 213 -11.26 -12.69 -9.76
N ARG A 214 -11.10 -12.17 -10.98
CA ARG A 214 -10.15 -12.74 -11.95
C ARG A 214 -8.68 -12.51 -11.54
N GLY A 215 -8.38 -11.40 -10.89
CA GLY A 215 -7.03 -11.08 -10.39
C GLY A 215 -6.61 -11.89 -9.18
N ASP A 216 -7.56 -12.34 -8.37
CA ASP A 216 -7.30 -13.05 -7.11
C ASP A 216 -7.09 -14.56 -7.29
N LEU A 217 -7.49 -15.12 -8.44
CA LEU A 217 -7.14 -16.49 -8.84
C LEU A 217 -5.61 -16.72 -9.00
N GLY A 218 -4.79 -15.69 -8.74
CA GLY A 218 -3.34 -15.70 -8.96
C GLY A 218 -2.41 -15.62 -7.75
N ARG A 219 -2.85 -15.28 -6.52
CA ARG A 219 -2.01 -15.25 -5.29
C ARG A 219 -2.82 -14.75 -4.06
N ALA A 220 -2.72 -15.45 -2.92
CA ALA A 220 -3.16 -14.97 -1.61
C ALA A 220 -2.00 -15.00 -0.61
N ALA A 221 -1.73 -13.90 0.07
CA ALA A 221 -0.87 -13.86 1.25
C ALA A 221 -1.55 -12.97 2.30
N VAL A 222 -1.91 -13.55 3.44
CA VAL A 222 -2.57 -12.85 4.56
C VAL A 222 -1.58 -12.73 5.72
N PHE A 223 -1.42 -11.52 6.26
CA PHE A 223 -0.65 -11.27 7.47
C PHE A 223 -1.61 -11.11 8.64
N HIS A 224 -1.62 -12.06 9.58
CA HIS A 224 -2.37 -11.96 10.84
C HIS A 224 -1.39 -11.78 12.01
N ASN A 225 -1.72 -10.90 12.96
CA ASN A 225 -1.01 -10.68 14.25
C ASN A 225 0.44 -10.18 14.12
N VAL A 226 0.62 -9.07 13.41
CA VAL A 226 1.93 -8.51 13.07
C VAL A 226 2.02 -7.07 13.58
N ILE A 227 3.07 -6.68 14.30
CA ILE A 227 3.38 -5.25 14.43
C ILE A 227 4.00 -4.78 13.11
N LEU A 228 3.51 -3.71 12.49
CA LEU A 228 4.24 -3.09 11.37
C LEU A 228 5.02 -1.92 11.93
N LEU A 229 6.33 -2.09 12.02
CA LEU A 229 7.22 -0.95 12.19
C LEU A 229 7.51 -0.39 10.80
N PHE A 230 7.31 0.90 10.60
CA PHE A 230 7.87 1.60 9.44
C PHE A 230 9.18 2.19 9.93
N LEU A 231 10.32 1.75 9.42
CA LEU A 231 11.64 2.33 9.69
C LEU A 231 12.10 3.14 8.49
#